data_AF-A0A561BUV4-F1
#
_entry.id   AF-A0A561BUV4-F1
#
_cell.length_a   1.000
_cell.length_b   1.000
_cell.length_c   1.000
_cell.angle_alpha   90.00
_cell.angle_beta   90.00
_cell.angle_gamma   90.00
#
_symmetry.space_group_name_H-M   'P 1'
#
loop_
_entity.id
_entity.type
_entity.pdbx_description
1 polymer ?
#
loop_
_entity_poly.entity_id
_entity_poly.type
_entity_poly.pdbx_seq_one_letter_code
_entity_poly.pdbx_strand_id
1 'polypeptide(L)'
;MRAEDLARALQSVPNAFQPLDPATVIAGHRRRRRRQVTAALAAVSVLVAAGVVTTVAGSGRDTLPPVASTPSTSPESVSPAERACRAEISASAKRSARLPDDLAAKMEVVAGSSLPGVAGKVLVLKGPDVWLGCDTVADRGRAVVSQARPLGGGSFQGSDFATAFNVITVSGKLTDYYWAAGILPDGIKRIRYRFEDGSRADAKVVGSYWIMQSLQTSGNGPAEVELIDAGGKVVRRHPVDPTGCPLETRGC
;
A
#
# COMPACT_ATOMS: atom_id res chain seq x y z
N MET A 1 -33.80 -25.89 -7.50
CA MET A 1 -33.58 -26.34 -6.11
C MET A 1 -34.82 -25.94 -5.34
N ARG A 2 -35.59 -26.89 -4.81
CA ARG A 2 -36.87 -26.58 -4.14
C ARG A 2 -36.63 -26.20 -2.68
N ALA A 3 -37.55 -25.47 -2.06
CA ALA A 3 -37.43 -25.04 -0.67
C ALA A 3 -37.30 -26.24 0.30
N GLU A 4 -37.87 -27.41 -0.07
CA GLU A 4 -37.73 -28.64 0.70
C GLU A 4 -36.29 -29.21 0.68
N ASP A 5 -35.54 -29.00 -0.39
CA ASP A 5 -34.15 -29.46 -0.50
C ASP A 5 -33.23 -28.66 0.43
N LEU A 6 -33.51 -27.37 0.60
CA LEU A 6 -32.74 -26.48 1.48
C LEU A 6 -32.99 -26.82 2.96
N ALA A 7 -34.23 -27.10 3.34
CA ALA A 7 -34.57 -27.49 4.71
C ALA A 7 -33.92 -28.83 5.09
N ARG A 8 -33.86 -29.78 4.14
CA ARG A 8 -33.20 -31.09 4.37
C ARG A 8 -31.68 -30.95 4.46
N ALA A 9 -31.07 -30.05 3.69
CA ALA A 9 -29.64 -29.76 3.76
C ALA A 9 -29.25 -29.06 5.08
N LEU A 10 -30.13 -28.22 5.64
CA LEU A 10 -29.87 -27.52 6.90
C LEU A 10 -30.11 -28.40 8.14
N GLN A 11 -30.90 -29.46 8.02
CA GLN A 11 -31.17 -30.40 9.11
C GLN A 11 -30.18 -31.58 9.18
N SER A 12 -29.25 -31.72 8.23
CA SER A 12 -28.17 -32.71 8.38
C SER A 12 -27.27 -32.26 9.53
N VAL A 13 -27.41 -32.92 10.67
CA VAL A 13 -26.52 -32.79 11.83
C VAL A 13 -25.08 -32.94 11.32
N PRO A 14 -24.18 -31.96 11.57
CA PRO A 14 -22.80 -32.08 11.14
C PRO A 14 -22.22 -33.34 11.80
N ASN A 15 -21.90 -34.33 10.96
CA ASN A 15 -21.19 -35.53 11.39
C ASN A 15 -19.95 -35.06 12.17
N ALA A 16 -19.78 -35.66 13.35
CA ALA A 16 -18.76 -35.35 14.34
C ALA A 16 -17.47 -34.84 13.72
N PHE A 17 -16.95 -33.73 14.25
CA PHE A 17 -15.63 -33.17 13.96
C PHE A 17 -14.57 -34.28 14.00
N GLN A 18 -14.31 -34.92 12.85
CA GLN A 18 -13.12 -35.72 12.68
C GLN A 18 -11.97 -34.71 12.62
N PRO A 19 -11.03 -34.74 13.59
CA PRO A 19 -9.87 -33.88 13.52
C PRO A 19 -9.16 -34.14 12.19
N LEU A 20 -9.02 -33.09 11.39
CA LEU A 20 -8.33 -33.14 10.12
C LEU A 20 -6.90 -33.64 10.37
N ASP A 21 -6.57 -34.81 9.86
CA ASP A 21 -5.20 -35.34 9.91
C ASP A 21 -4.28 -34.40 9.09
N PRO A 22 -3.33 -33.70 9.72
CA PRO A 22 -2.46 -32.75 9.05
C PRO A 22 -1.58 -33.43 7.98
N ALA A 23 -1.32 -34.74 8.08
CA ALA A 23 -0.53 -35.46 7.09
C ALA A 23 -1.22 -35.51 5.72
N THR A 24 -2.54 -35.64 5.70
CA THR A 24 -3.35 -35.73 4.47
C THR A 24 -3.44 -34.38 3.76
N VAL A 25 -3.52 -33.29 4.52
CA VAL A 25 -3.55 -31.91 3.99
C VAL A 25 -2.23 -31.53 3.32
N ILE A 26 -1.10 -31.95 3.91
CA ILE A 26 0.25 -31.65 3.38
C ILE A 26 0.56 -32.47 2.12
N ALA A 27 0.09 -33.72 2.05
CA ALA A 27 0.30 -34.60 0.89
C ALA A 27 -0.43 -34.11 -0.37
N GLY A 28 -1.66 -33.60 -0.23
CA GLY A 28 -2.45 -33.07 -1.35
C GLY A 28 -1.80 -31.86 -2.03
N HIS A 29 -1.12 -31.01 -1.26
CA HIS A 29 -0.52 -29.78 -1.77
C HIS A 29 0.73 -30.03 -2.65
N ARG A 30 1.50 -31.08 -2.37
CA ARG A 30 2.73 -31.41 -3.13
C ARG A 30 2.44 -31.97 -4.53
N ARG A 31 1.29 -32.64 -4.73
CA ARG A 31 0.96 -33.29 -6.03
C ARG A 31 0.61 -32.29 -7.14
N ARG A 32 0.08 -31.10 -6.80
CA ARG A 32 -0.27 -30.06 -7.79
C ARG A 32 0.93 -29.31 -8.37
N ARG A 33 2.03 -29.15 -7.62
CA ARG A 33 3.19 -28.36 -8.10
C ARG A 33 4.03 -29.04 -9.18
N ARG A 34 3.98 -30.38 -9.32
CA ARG A 34 4.82 -31.09 -10.30
C ARG A 34 4.30 -31.04 -11.75
N ARG A 35 3.07 -30.59 -12.00
CA ARG A 35 2.47 -30.61 -13.35
C ARG A 35 2.64 -29.31 -14.16
N GLN A 36 3.26 -28.26 -13.63
CA GLN A 36 3.32 -26.95 -14.30
C GLN A 36 4.73 -26.46 -14.66
N VAL A 37 5.76 -27.30 -14.58
CA VAL A 37 7.12 -26.92 -14.98
C VAL A 37 7.53 -27.75 -16.19
N THR A 38 7.08 -27.34 -17.38
CA THR A 38 7.67 -27.68 -18.70
C THR A 38 6.88 -26.94 -19.78
N ALA A 39 7.34 -25.74 -20.15
CA ALA A 39 7.27 -25.17 -21.50
C ALA A 39 7.48 -23.66 -21.44
N ALA A 40 8.60 -23.19 -22.00
CA ALA A 40 8.71 -22.04 -22.90
C ALA A 40 10.12 -21.40 -22.76
N LEU A 41 11.04 -21.85 -23.60
CA LEU A 41 12.26 -21.14 -23.97
C LEU A 41 12.06 -20.61 -25.40
N ALA A 42 12.09 -19.29 -25.58
CA ALA A 42 12.42 -18.59 -26.83
C ALA A 42 12.55 -17.08 -26.48
N ALA A 43 13.78 -16.56 -26.37
CA ALA A 43 14.55 -15.88 -27.43
C ALA A 43 13.97 -14.49 -27.80
N VAL A 44 14.65 -13.41 -27.34
CA VAL A 44 14.48 -12.06 -27.90
C VAL A 44 15.83 -11.33 -27.98
N SER A 45 15.96 -10.67 -29.12
CA SER A 45 17.05 -10.01 -29.82
C SER A 45 17.66 -8.79 -29.12
N VAL A 46 18.96 -8.59 -29.35
CA VAL A 46 19.73 -7.38 -29.00
C VAL A 46 19.57 -6.34 -30.11
N LEU A 47 19.22 -5.11 -29.76
CA LEU A 47 19.20 -3.95 -30.65
C LEU A 47 19.93 -2.79 -29.95
N VAL A 48 21.17 -2.54 -30.35
CA VAL A 48 22.00 -1.41 -29.89
C VAL A 48 21.94 -0.34 -30.97
N ALA A 49 21.25 0.76 -30.69
CA ALA A 49 21.24 1.94 -31.55
C ALA A 49 22.46 2.82 -31.24
N ALA A 50 23.29 3.04 -32.26
CA ALA A 50 24.41 3.97 -32.22
C ALA A 50 23.87 5.41 -32.35
N GLY A 51 24.10 6.22 -31.33
CA GLY A 51 23.81 7.66 -31.34
C GLY A 51 25.06 8.46 -31.75
N VAL A 52 24.94 9.18 -32.87
CA VAL A 52 25.93 10.11 -33.42
C VAL A 52 26.03 11.35 -32.53
N VAL A 53 27.25 11.71 -32.11
CA VAL A 53 27.54 12.97 -31.40
C VAL A 53 28.11 13.97 -32.41
N THR A 54 27.38 15.05 -32.68
CA THR A 54 27.86 16.21 -33.42
C THR A 54 28.50 17.22 -32.45
N THR A 55 29.78 17.49 -32.63
CA THR A 55 30.50 18.58 -31.96
C THR A 55 30.30 19.89 -32.72
N VAL A 56 29.84 20.94 -32.03
CA VAL A 56 29.87 22.31 -32.54
C VAL A 56 30.99 23.04 -31.81
N ALA A 57 32.04 23.37 -32.56
CA ALA A 57 33.14 24.21 -32.12
C ALA A 57 32.72 25.68 -32.22
N GLY A 58 32.68 26.38 -31.08
CA GLY A 58 32.51 27.83 -31.00
C GLY A 58 33.66 28.43 -30.21
N SER A 59 34.55 29.13 -30.92
CA SER A 59 35.74 29.79 -30.38
C SER A 59 35.42 31.18 -29.83
N GLY A 60 35.93 31.47 -28.63
CA GLY A 60 36.30 32.83 -28.23
C GLY A 60 35.62 33.36 -26.97
N ARG A 61 36.35 33.28 -25.84
CA ARG A 61 36.63 34.39 -24.92
C ARG A 61 37.29 33.89 -23.63
N ASP A 62 38.30 34.62 -23.19
CA ASP A 62 39.00 34.45 -21.92
C ASP A 62 38.03 34.27 -20.75
N THR A 63 38.04 33.09 -20.13
CA THR A 63 37.41 32.84 -18.85
C THR A 63 38.22 31.80 -18.10
N LEU A 64 38.51 32.11 -16.84
CA LEU A 64 39.15 31.22 -15.86
C LEU A 64 38.63 29.78 -15.97
N PRO A 65 39.47 28.76 -15.72
CA PRO A 65 39.04 27.37 -15.85
C PRO A 65 37.77 27.16 -15.01
N PRO A 66 36.67 26.67 -15.60
CA PRO A 66 35.49 26.35 -14.82
C PRO A 66 35.88 25.23 -13.86
N VAL A 67 35.86 25.54 -12.56
CA VAL A 67 35.84 24.51 -11.52
C VAL A 67 34.57 23.71 -11.80
N ALA A 68 34.75 22.52 -12.38
CA ALA A 68 33.67 21.58 -12.59
C ALA A 68 33.16 21.18 -11.21
N SER A 69 32.12 21.85 -10.74
CA SER A 69 31.31 21.38 -9.62
C SER A 69 30.69 20.07 -10.07
N THR A 70 31.39 18.95 -9.86
CA THR A 70 30.78 17.63 -9.95
C THR A 70 29.57 17.64 -9.01
N PRO A 71 28.33 17.52 -9.52
CA PRO A 71 27.20 17.29 -8.64
C PRO A 71 27.41 15.90 -8.05
N SER A 72 27.99 15.85 -6.85
CA SER A 72 28.04 14.64 -6.04
C SER A 72 26.67 14.46 -5.44
N THR A 73 25.70 14.02 -6.26
CA THR A 73 24.49 13.37 -5.78
C THR A 73 24.94 12.04 -5.18
N SER A 74 25.38 12.10 -3.93
CA SER A 74 25.55 10.91 -3.10
C SER A 74 24.22 10.17 -3.15
N PRO A 75 24.17 8.90 -3.59
CA PRO A 75 22.90 8.18 -3.69
C PRO A 75 22.24 8.21 -2.33
N GLU A 76 21.12 8.93 -2.23
CA GLU A 76 20.39 9.08 -0.99
C GLU A 76 20.03 7.67 -0.51
N SER A 77 20.54 7.30 0.67
CA SER A 77 20.46 5.93 1.14
C SER A 77 18.99 5.56 1.33
N VAL A 78 18.46 4.74 0.42
CA VAL A 78 17.08 4.27 0.45
C VAL A 78 16.78 3.65 1.82
N SER A 79 15.73 4.16 2.48
CA SER A 79 15.41 3.72 3.85
C SER A 79 15.01 2.23 3.89
N PRO A 80 15.22 1.52 5.02
CA PRO A 80 14.80 0.13 5.15
C PRO A 80 13.31 -0.09 4.87
N ALA A 81 12.44 0.82 5.33
CA ALA A 81 11.00 0.74 5.09
C ALA A 81 10.67 0.88 3.59
N GLU A 82 11.31 1.81 2.89
CA GLU A 82 11.13 1.97 1.45
C GLU A 82 11.59 0.73 0.67
N ARG A 83 12.74 0.14 1.04
CA ARG A 83 13.20 -1.11 0.42
C ARG A 83 12.20 -2.25 0.63
N ALA A 84 11.64 -2.38 1.83
CA ALA A 84 10.61 -3.38 2.13
C ALA A 84 9.37 -3.16 1.27
N CYS A 85 8.89 -1.91 1.17
CA CYS A 85 7.74 -1.56 0.33
C CYS A 85 7.97 -1.86 -1.15
N ARG A 86 9.12 -1.47 -1.72
CA ARG A 86 9.44 -1.76 -3.11
C ARG A 86 9.52 -3.26 -3.38
N ALA A 87 10.12 -4.02 -2.46
CA ALA A 87 10.18 -5.48 -2.56
C ALA A 87 8.78 -6.11 -2.55
N GLU A 88 7.87 -5.63 -1.70
CA GLU A 88 6.50 -6.13 -1.65
C GLU A 88 5.70 -5.73 -2.90
N ILE A 89 5.87 -4.51 -3.41
CA ILE A 89 5.24 -4.10 -4.69
C ILE A 89 5.69 -5.01 -5.83
N SER A 90 7.00 -5.28 -5.95
CA SER A 90 7.51 -6.23 -6.94
C SER A 90 6.96 -7.65 -6.74
N ALA A 91 6.79 -8.08 -5.49
CA ALA A 91 6.23 -9.39 -5.18
C ALA A 91 4.73 -9.46 -5.53
N SER A 92 3.94 -8.43 -5.21
CA SER A 92 2.53 -8.32 -5.60
C SER A 92 2.37 -8.24 -7.11
N ALA A 93 3.22 -7.50 -7.83
CA ALA A 93 3.20 -7.45 -9.29
C ALA A 93 3.42 -8.84 -9.92
N LYS A 94 4.40 -9.61 -9.42
CA LYS A 94 4.61 -10.99 -9.88
C LYS A 94 3.45 -11.93 -9.58
N ARG A 95 2.67 -11.66 -8.53
CA ARG A 95 1.49 -12.46 -8.14
C ARG A 95 0.22 -12.03 -8.87
N SER A 96 0.14 -10.78 -9.31
CA SER A 96 -1.06 -10.15 -9.86
C SER A 96 -0.81 -9.73 -11.31
N ALA A 97 -1.54 -10.34 -12.25
CA ALA A 97 -1.48 -9.95 -13.66
C ALA A 97 -1.96 -8.51 -13.94
N ARG A 98 -2.42 -7.76 -12.93
CA ARG A 98 -2.94 -6.40 -13.06
C ARG A 98 -1.88 -5.31 -12.87
N LEU A 99 -0.76 -5.62 -12.21
CA LEU A 99 0.28 -4.63 -11.92
C LEU A 99 1.48 -4.85 -12.86
N PRO A 100 2.04 -3.79 -13.47
CA PRO A 100 3.25 -3.90 -14.28
C PRO A 100 4.43 -4.41 -13.45
N ASP A 101 5.26 -5.29 -14.02
CA ASP A 101 6.45 -5.83 -13.37
C ASP A 101 7.47 -4.75 -12.96
N ASP A 102 7.51 -3.64 -13.71
CA ASP A 102 8.39 -2.50 -13.47
C ASP A 102 7.79 -1.42 -12.56
N LEU A 103 6.58 -1.65 -12.03
CA LEU A 103 5.88 -0.66 -11.21
C LEU A 103 6.73 -0.21 -10.02
N ALA A 104 7.33 -1.14 -9.28
CA ALA A 104 8.14 -0.84 -8.10
C ALA A 104 9.33 0.10 -8.38
N ALA A 105 9.90 0.04 -9.59
CA ALA A 105 11.01 0.92 -9.99
C ALA A 105 10.53 2.33 -10.34
N LYS A 106 9.27 2.47 -10.78
CA LYS A 106 8.63 3.75 -11.14
C LYS A 106 7.98 4.48 -9.96
N MET A 107 7.89 3.83 -8.80
CA MET A 107 7.30 4.45 -7.61
C MET A 107 8.29 5.39 -6.93
N GLU A 108 7.80 6.50 -6.39
CA GLU A 108 8.51 7.46 -5.56
C GLU A 108 7.83 7.56 -4.19
N VAL A 109 8.59 7.65 -3.10
CA VAL A 109 8.01 7.91 -1.78
C VAL A 109 7.69 9.40 -1.65
N VAL A 110 6.40 9.73 -1.62
CA VAL A 110 5.91 11.12 -1.61
C VAL A 110 5.43 11.59 -0.23
N ALA A 111 5.14 10.64 0.67
CA ALA A 111 4.85 10.94 2.07
C ALA A 111 5.23 9.75 2.96
N GLY A 112 5.51 10.05 4.23
CA GLY A 112 5.83 9.04 5.22
C GLY A 112 5.50 9.50 6.65
N SER A 113 5.04 8.55 7.47
CA SER A 113 4.78 8.76 8.88
C SER A 113 5.25 7.58 9.72
N SER A 114 5.68 7.89 10.94
CA SER A 114 6.12 6.93 11.95
C SER A 114 5.23 7.08 13.18
N LEU A 115 4.90 5.96 13.80
CA LEU A 115 4.26 5.95 15.11
C LEU A 115 5.32 6.04 16.22
N PRO A 116 5.16 6.96 17.19
CA PRO A 116 6.09 7.03 18.32
C PRO A 116 6.16 5.71 19.08
N GLY A 117 7.38 5.25 19.38
CA GLY A 117 7.60 4.02 20.15
C GLY A 117 7.33 2.72 19.39
N VAL A 118 7.03 2.77 18.09
CA VAL A 118 6.77 1.60 17.25
C VAL A 118 7.72 1.58 16.06
N ALA A 119 8.33 0.41 15.80
CA ALA A 119 9.19 0.24 14.64
C ALA A 119 8.37 0.17 13.33
N GLY A 120 8.89 0.77 12.27
CA GLY A 120 8.23 0.81 10.96
C GLY A 120 7.65 2.17 10.61
N LYS A 121 7.05 2.25 9.42
CA LYS A 121 6.45 3.44 8.83
C LYS A 121 5.25 3.07 7.96
N VAL A 122 4.33 4.02 7.85
CA VAL A 122 3.39 4.09 6.72
C VAL A 122 4.00 5.03 5.69
N LEU A 123 4.13 4.56 4.46
CA LEU A 123 4.64 5.29 3.32
C LEU A 123 3.54 5.42 2.26
N VAL A 124 3.48 6.56 1.60
CA VAL A 124 2.71 6.76 0.37
C VAL A 124 3.69 6.75 -0.77
N LEU A 125 3.48 5.83 -1.71
CA LEU A 125 4.27 5.70 -2.92
C LEU A 125 3.44 6.18 -4.11
N LYS A 126 4.02 7.01 -4.98
CA LYS A 126 3.39 7.52 -6.20
C LYS A 126 4.11 6.98 -7.44
N GLY A 127 3.38 6.39 -8.36
CA GLY A 127 3.84 6.07 -9.70
C GLY A 127 3.26 7.04 -10.74
N PRO A 128 3.45 6.77 -12.04
CA PRO A 128 2.91 7.62 -13.10
C PRO A 128 1.38 7.76 -13.06
N ASP A 129 0.69 6.63 -12.86
CA ASP A 129 -0.79 6.57 -12.99
C ASP A 129 -1.48 6.05 -11.72
N VAL A 130 -0.72 5.71 -10.67
CA VAL A 130 -1.24 5.05 -9.47
C VAL A 130 -0.52 5.58 -8.23
N TRP A 131 -1.14 5.44 -7.08
CA TRP A 131 -0.46 5.57 -5.80
C TRP A 131 -0.80 4.40 -4.89
N LEU A 132 0.10 4.07 -3.97
CA LEU A 132 -0.02 2.93 -3.07
C LEU A 132 0.26 3.39 -1.64
N GLY A 133 -0.51 2.87 -0.68
CA GLY A 133 -0.14 2.93 0.73
C GLY A 133 0.68 1.68 1.06
N CYS A 134 1.79 1.85 1.77
CA CYS A 134 2.59 0.74 2.25
C CYS A 134 2.85 0.88 3.74
N ASP A 135 2.54 -0.17 4.48
CA ASP A 135 2.70 -0.23 5.92
C ASP A 135 3.75 -1.27 6.29
N THR A 136 4.76 -0.82 7.03
CA THR A 136 5.83 -1.68 7.57
C THR A 136 5.73 -1.87 9.07
N VAL A 137 4.71 -1.28 9.71
CA VAL A 137 4.47 -1.38 11.15
C VAL A 137 3.81 -2.72 11.49
N ALA A 138 2.82 -3.13 10.70
CA ALA A 138 1.93 -4.25 11.00
C ALA A 138 2.62 -5.62 11.15
N ASP A 139 3.51 -5.99 10.23
CA ASP A 139 4.04 -7.35 10.13
C ASP A 139 5.52 -7.43 10.52
N ARG A 140 5.86 -6.89 11.70
CA ARG A 140 7.22 -6.96 12.28
C ARG A 140 8.31 -6.49 11.31
N GLY A 141 8.03 -5.42 10.55
CA GLY A 141 8.94 -4.88 9.54
C GLY A 141 8.77 -5.43 8.12
N ARG A 142 7.90 -6.41 7.89
CA ARG A 142 7.45 -6.75 6.52
C ARG A 142 6.46 -5.70 6.05
N ALA A 143 6.59 -5.34 4.77
CA ALA A 143 5.69 -4.42 4.12
C ALA A 143 4.39 -5.12 3.77
N VAL A 144 3.28 -4.43 4.02
CA VAL A 144 1.95 -4.74 3.50
C VAL A 144 1.55 -3.56 2.63
N VAL A 145 1.24 -3.84 1.37
CA VAL A 145 0.82 -2.82 0.40
C VAL A 145 -0.70 -2.85 0.30
N SER A 146 -1.34 -1.72 0.60
CA SER A 146 -2.76 -1.52 0.31
C SER A 146 -2.86 -0.67 -0.95
N GLN A 147 -3.48 -1.23 -1.98
CA GLN A 147 -3.69 -0.51 -3.23
C GLN A 147 -4.68 0.64 -3.01
N ALA A 148 -4.37 1.77 -3.62
CA ALA A 148 -5.36 2.79 -3.90
C ALA A 148 -5.30 3.23 -5.36
N ARG A 149 -6.37 3.93 -5.73
CA ARG A 149 -6.88 4.12 -7.09
C ARG A 149 -5.97 4.96 -8.02
N PRO A 150 -6.30 5.04 -9.32
CA PRO A 150 -5.58 5.87 -10.28
C PRO A 150 -5.42 7.34 -9.83
N LEU A 151 -4.33 7.97 -10.26
CA LEU A 151 -4.06 9.38 -10.00
C LEU A 151 -4.96 10.27 -10.87
N GLY A 152 -5.88 11.01 -10.23
CA GLY A 152 -6.69 12.05 -10.87
C GLY A 152 -7.89 11.53 -11.67
N GLY A 153 -9.04 12.22 -11.56
CA GLY A 153 -10.14 12.05 -12.49
C GLY A 153 -11.57 12.03 -11.93
N GLY A 154 -11.80 12.30 -10.64
CA GLY A 154 -13.15 12.31 -10.09
C GLY A 154 -13.29 13.08 -8.77
N SER A 155 -14.53 13.37 -8.39
CA SER A 155 -14.84 13.87 -7.05
C SER A 155 -14.46 12.82 -6.01
N PHE A 156 -13.87 13.24 -4.87
CA PHE A 156 -13.44 12.33 -3.81
C PHE A 156 -14.55 11.34 -3.42
N GLN A 157 -14.35 10.07 -3.74
CA GLN A 157 -15.18 8.95 -3.34
C GLN A 157 -14.65 8.38 -2.03
N GLY A 158 -15.53 7.77 -1.22
CA GLY A 158 -15.13 7.08 0.01
C GLY A 158 -14.14 5.91 -0.18
N SER A 159 -13.76 5.60 -1.42
CA SER A 159 -12.79 4.57 -1.81
C SER A 159 -11.50 5.14 -2.42
N ASP A 160 -11.29 6.46 -2.36
CA ASP A 160 -10.12 7.13 -2.93
C ASP A 160 -8.93 7.22 -1.95
N PHE A 161 -9.00 6.47 -0.86
CA PHE A 161 -7.95 6.35 0.15
C PHE A 161 -7.69 4.90 0.51
N ALA A 162 -6.45 4.60 0.87
CA ALA A 162 -6.00 3.31 1.34
C ALA A 162 -6.23 3.25 2.83
N THR A 163 -6.67 2.09 3.32
CA THR A 163 -6.78 1.80 4.75
C THR A 163 -6.16 0.44 5.04
N ALA A 164 -5.77 0.24 6.28
CA ALA A 164 -5.65 -1.09 6.83
C ALA A 164 -5.94 -1.08 8.33
N PHE A 165 -6.36 -2.26 8.80
CA PHE A 165 -6.48 -2.58 10.21
C PHE A 165 -5.57 -3.74 10.55
N ASN A 166 -4.79 -3.61 11.62
CA ASN A 166 -3.89 -4.63 12.12
C ASN A 166 -3.91 -4.64 13.64
N VAL A 167 -3.40 -5.71 14.24
CA VAL A 167 -3.12 -5.78 15.68
C VAL A 167 -1.61 -5.87 15.86
N ILE A 168 -1.02 -4.90 16.55
CA ILE A 168 0.43 -4.82 16.77
C ILE A 168 0.76 -4.89 18.25
N THR A 169 2.03 -5.15 18.57
CA THR A 169 2.51 -5.11 19.95
C THR A 169 3.16 -3.77 20.27
N VAL A 170 2.60 -3.03 21.23
CA VAL A 170 3.15 -1.76 21.74
C VAL A 170 3.46 -1.93 23.22
N SER A 171 4.72 -1.76 23.61
CA SER A 171 5.17 -1.93 25.01
C SER A 171 4.72 -3.26 25.64
N GLY A 172 4.76 -4.34 24.87
CA GLY A 172 4.37 -5.69 25.31
C GLY A 172 2.87 -5.98 25.32
N LYS A 173 2.01 -5.03 24.92
CA LYS A 173 0.55 -5.20 24.84
C LYS A 173 0.08 -5.27 23.40
N LEU A 174 -0.88 -6.15 23.11
CA LEU A 174 -1.59 -6.13 21.83
C LEU A 174 -2.45 -4.87 21.77
N THR A 175 -2.41 -4.18 20.64
CA THR A 175 -3.06 -2.89 20.43
C THR A 175 -3.60 -2.83 19.01
N ASP A 176 -4.84 -2.38 18.89
CA ASP A 176 -5.49 -2.17 17.61
C ASP A 176 -4.79 -1.01 16.89
N TYR A 177 -4.36 -1.27 15.67
CA TYR A 177 -3.63 -0.30 14.86
C TYR A 177 -4.37 -0.08 13.55
N TYR A 178 -4.79 1.16 13.37
CA TYR A 178 -5.44 1.63 12.17
C TYR A 178 -4.53 2.62 11.46
N TRP A 179 -4.46 2.52 10.14
CA TRP A 179 -3.94 3.61 9.33
C TRP A 179 -4.78 3.83 8.10
N ALA A 180 -4.70 5.06 7.61
CA ALA A 180 -5.27 5.45 6.35
C ALA A 180 -4.35 6.46 5.67
N ALA A 181 -4.31 6.46 4.36
CA ALA A 181 -3.60 7.46 3.59
C ALA A 181 -4.34 7.78 2.31
N GLY A 182 -4.10 8.96 1.75
CA GLY A 182 -4.74 9.36 0.50
C GLY A 182 -4.13 10.62 -0.09
N ILE A 183 -4.62 10.97 -1.27
CA ILE A 183 -4.38 12.28 -1.89
C ILE A 183 -5.29 13.28 -1.19
N LEU A 184 -4.77 14.47 -0.88
CA LEU A 184 -5.54 15.56 -0.32
C LEU A 184 -6.41 16.18 -1.43
N PRO A 185 -7.75 16.20 -1.30
CA PRO A 185 -8.60 16.79 -2.33
C PRO A 185 -8.44 18.30 -2.40
N ASP A 186 -8.65 18.88 -3.59
CA ASP A 186 -8.58 20.32 -3.79
C ASP A 186 -9.55 21.08 -2.86
N GLY A 187 -9.07 22.20 -2.33
CA GLY A 187 -9.82 23.03 -1.38
C GLY A 187 -9.87 22.49 0.06
N ILE A 188 -9.44 21.23 0.29
CA ILE A 188 -9.35 20.64 1.63
C ILE A 188 -8.02 21.03 2.28
N LYS A 189 -8.07 21.44 3.54
CA LYS A 189 -6.87 21.79 4.33
C LYS A 189 -6.61 20.83 5.47
N ARG A 190 -7.63 20.13 5.92
CA ARG A 190 -7.53 19.18 7.03
C ARG A 190 -8.42 17.98 6.78
N ILE A 191 -7.87 16.81 7.05
CA ILE A 191 -8.61 15.55 7.14
C ILE A 191 -8.67 15.18 8.61
N ARG A 192 -9.87 14.87 9.11
CA ARG A 192 -10.10 14.49 10.50
C ARG A 192 -10.85 13.18 10.55
N TYR A 193 -10.43 12.30 11.42
CA TYR A 193 -11.12 11.07 11.73
C TYR A 193 -11.96 11.24 12.98
N ARG A 194 -13.14 10.64 12.96
CA ARG A 194 -13.98 10.44 14.14
C ARG A 194 -14.08 8.94 14.40
N PHE A 195 -13.83 8.54 15.63
CA PHE A 195 -13.94 7.15 16.08
C PHE A 195 -15.33 6.89 16.65
N GLU A 196 -15.66 5.61 16.84
CA GLU A 196 -16.96 5.17 17.37
C GLU A 196 -17.30 5.75 18.75
N ASP A 197 -16.28 5.96 19.60
CA ASP A 197 -16.43 6.64 20.90
C ASP A 197 -16.59 8.16 20.81
N GLY A 198 -16.62 8.72 19.60
CA GLY A 198 -16.74 10.16 19.34
C GLY A 198 -15.42 10.93 19.46
N SER A 199 -14.32 10.29 19.85
CA SER A 199 -13.00 10.91 19.83
C SER A 199 -12.59 11.25 18.39
N ARG A 200 -11.60 12.15 18.26
CA ARG A 200 -11.17 12.69 16.97
C ARG A 200 -9.65 12.70 16.86
N ALA A 201 -9.15 12.40 15.66
CA ALA A 201 -7.73 12.53 15.32
C ALA A 201 -7.57 13.22 13.97
N ASP A 202 -6.69 14.23 13.91
CA ASP A 202 -6.35 14.88 12.66
C ASP A 202 -5.28 14.06 11.91
N ALA A 203 -5.44 13.88 10.61
CA ALA A 203 -4.43 13.27 9.77
C ALA A 203 -3.25 14.22 9.56
N LYS A 204 -2.05 13.65 9.43
CA LYS A 204 -0.85 14.40 9.05
C LYS A 204 -0.86 14.65 7.55
N VAL A 205 -0.90 15.92 7.15
CA VAL A 205 -0.77 16.35 5.75
C VAL A 205 0.71 16.51 5.40
N VAL A 206 1.14 15.93 4.28
CA VAL A 206 2.50 16.01 3.74
C VAL A 206 2.39 16.28 2.24
N GLY A 207 2.67 17.52 1.82
CA GLY A 207 2.46 17.96 0.45
C GLY A 207 0.99 17.79 0.03
N SER A 208 0.76 17.12 -1.10
CA SER A 208 -0.58 16.79 -1.62
C SER A 208 -1.15 15.47 -1.07
N TYR A 209 -0.56 14.92 0.00
CA TYR A 209 -0.95 13.65 0.59
C TYR A 209 -1.30 13.81 2.06
N TRP A 210 -2.04 12.87 2.60
CA TRP A 210 -2.32 12.80 4.03
C TRP A 210 -2.17 11.36 4.53
N ILE A 211 -1.78 11.23 5.79
CA ILE A 211 -1.60 9.96 6.50
C ILE A 211 -2.21 10.09 7.89
N MET A 212 -3.07 9.15 8.26
CA MET A 212 -3.56 8.94 9.61
C MET A 212 -3.01 7.62 10.13
N GLN A 213 -2.55 7.63 11.38
CA GLN A 213 -2.18 6.43 12.13
C GLN A 213 -2.78 6.57 13.52
N SER A 214 -3.46 5.53 14.02
CA SER A 214 -4.07 5.53 15.34
C SER A 214 -3.85 4.20 16.05
N LEU A 215 -3.50 4.29 17.33
CA LEU A 215 -3.43 3.18 18.26
C LEU A 215 -4.67 3.24 19.15
N GLN A 216 -5.49 2.21 19.11
CA GLN A 216 -6.71 2.12 19.89
C GLN A 216 -6.62 0.98 20.90
N THR A 217 -7.18 1.20 22.09
CA THR A 217 -7.13 0.20 23.17
C THR A 217 -8.31 -0.77 23.17
N SER A 218 -9.30 -0.62 22.28
CA SER A 218 -10.49 -1.49 22.26
C SER A 218 -11.43 -1.17 21.10
N GLY A 219 -11.41 -1.92 19.99
CA GLY A 219 -12.54 -2.10 19.05
C GLY A 219 -13.14 -0.86 18.36
N ASN A 220 -12.78 0.34 18.79
CA ASN A 220 -13.28 1.63 18.33
C ASN A 220 -12.52 1.99 17.07
N GLY A 221 -12.95 1.38 15.96
CA GLY A 221 -12.45 1.74 14.66
C GLY A 221 -12.75 3.21 14.32
N PRO A 222 -12.03 3.77 13.33
CA PRO A 222 -12.51 4.98 12.69
C PRO A 222 -13.91 4.72 12.12
N ALA A 223 -14.87 5.56 12.48
CA ALA A 223 -16.24 5.49 11.97
C ALA A 223 -16.44 6.42 10.77
N GLU A 224 -15.73 7.56 10.76
CA GLU A 224 -15.97 8.61 9.77
C GLU A 224 -14.70 9.42 9.46
N VAL A 225 -14.55 9.83 8.21
CA VAL A 225 -13.56 10.81 7.73
C VAL A 225 -14.27 12.12 7.40
N GLU A 226 -13.88 13.20 8.05
CA GLU A 226 -14.32 14.57 7.80
C GLU A 226 -13.30 15.31 6.93
N LEU A 227 -13.75 15.85 5.80
CA LEU A 227 -12.97 16.72 4.92
C LEU A 227 -13.27 18.17 5.30
N ILE A 228 -12.25 18.91 5.70
CA ILE A 228 -12.38 20.25 6.26
C ILE A 228 -11.66 21.26 5.37
N ASP A 229 -12.38 22.29 4.93
CA ASP A 229 -11.85 23.35 4.08
C ASP A 229 -10.97 24.35 4.85
N ALA A 230 -10.47 25.37 4.13
CA ALA A 230 -9.64 26.43 4.70
C ALA A 230 -10.36 27.29 5.75
N GLY A 231 -11.70 27.38 5.70
CA GLY A 231 -12.52 28.09 6.68
C GLY A 231 -12.83 27.25 7.92
N GLY A 232 -12.34 26.01 7.99
CA GLY A 232 -12.62 25.10 9.10
C GLY A 232 -13.99 24.42 9.01
N LYS A 233 -14.72 24.58 7.89
CA LYS A 233 -16.02 23.95 7.67
C LYS A 233 -15.84 22.51 7.19
N VAL A 234 -16.60 21.58 7.78
CA VAL A 234 -16.72 20.23 7.26
C VAL A 234 -17.52 20.29 5.95
N VAL A 235 -16.85 20.04 4.83
CA VAL A 235 -17.48 20.07 3.49
C VAL A 235 -17.98 18.71 3.06
N ARG A 236 -17.42 17.62 3.61
CA ARG A 236 -17.84 16.25 3.31
C ARG A 236 -17.51 15.31 4.46
N ARG A 237 -18.32 14.26 4.58
CA ARG A 237 -18.13 13.14 5.51
C ARG A 237 -18.16 11.83 4.74
N HIS A 238 -17.29 10.89 5.13
CA HIS A 238 -17.25 9.55 4.57
C HIS A 238 -17.28 8.52 5.68
N PRO A 239 -18.25 7.59 5.69
CA PRO A 239 -18.17 6.46 6.60
C PRO A 239 -16.91 5.65 6.27
N VAL A 240 -16.19 5.23 7.31
CA VAL A 240 -15.13 4.25 7.18
C VAL A 240 -15.76 2.92 7.57
N ASP A 241 -15.71 1.95 6.68
CA ASP A 241 -16.05 0.58 7.02
C ASP A 241 -14.77 -0.09 7.57
N PRO A 242 -14.65 -0.31 8.89
CA PRO A 242 -13.49 -0.98 9.46
C PRO A 242 -13.43 -2.46 9.08
N THR A 243 -14.53 -3.03 8.59
CA THR A 243 -14.62 -4.44 8.15
C THR A 243 -14.26 -4.64 6.69
N GLY A 244 -14.05 -3.55 5.94
CA GLY A 244 -13.57 -3.58 4.57
C GLY A 244 -12.17 -4.19 4.51
N CYS A 245 -12.11 -5.51 4.34
CA CYS A 245 -10.85 -6.22 4.21
C CYS A 245 -9.99 -5.58 3.12
N PRO A 246 -8.77 -5.11 3.45
CA PRO A 246 -7.86 -4.62 2.44
C PRO A 246 -7.63 -5.76 1.44
N LEU A 247 -7.76 -5.46 0.15
CA LEU A 247 -7.80 -6.42 -0.96
C LEU A 247 -6.60 -7.41 -1.07
N GLU A 248 -5.60 -7.35 -0.19
CA GLU A 248 -4.42 -8.23 -0.24
C GLU A 248 -3.91 -8.76 1.11
N THR A 249 -4.52 -8.44 2.26
CA THR A 249 -4.10 -9.05 3.54
C THR A 249 -4.62 -10.49 3.63
N ARG A 250 -3.74 -11.47 3.40
CA ARG A 250 -4.00 -12.90 3.63
C ARG A 250 -4.63 -13.12 5.01
N GLY A 251 -5.90 -13.55 5.06
CA GLY A 251 -6.56 -13.93 6.31
C GLY A 251 -7.77 -13.07 6.68
N CYS A 252 -8.05 -12.07 5.86
CA CYS A 252 -9.38 -11.96 5.28
C CYS A 252 -9.48 -12.92 4.07
#